data_AF-A0A358HNB7-F1
#
_entry.id   AF-A0A358HNB7-F1
#
_cell.length_a   1.000
_cell.length_b   1.000
_cell.length_c   1.000
_cell.angle_alpha   90.00
_cell.angle_beta   90.00
_cell.angle_gamma   90.00
#
_symmetry.space_group_name_H-M   'P 1'
#
loop_
_entity.id
_entity.type
_entity.pdbx_description
1 polymer ?
#
loop_
_entity_poly.entity_id
_entity_poly.type
_entity_poly.pdbx_seq_one_letter_code
_entity_poly.pdbx_strand_id
1 'polypeptide(L)'
;MEEVILPGILLTILIGIAYLTGRVADGVHDRALKRDESLLPRQVLDSGSNIPGDIKLHDTAMVTGKVVIAEDRFRNLLARLRIFVGGRLSAHEASITRAKREAMLRLRTNAKGASHIIGIRFDSAQLSRGMIEMIVS
;
A
#
# COMPACT_ATOMS: atom_id res chain seq x y z
N MET A 1 -39.17 -15.42 22.91
CA MET A 1 -38.57 -15.16 21.58
C MET A 1 -37.90 -13.79 21.48
N GLU A 2 -38.29 -12.79 22.29
CA GLU A 2 -37.68 -11.44 22.29
C GLU A 2 -36.23 -11.39 22.78
N GLU A 3 -35.82 -12.27 23.71
CA GLU A 3 -34.45 -12.26 24.27
C GLU A 3 -33.33 -12.57 23.27
N VAL A 4 -33.65 -13.20 22.12
CA VAL A 4 -32.67 -13.54 21.08
C VAL A 4 -32.65 -12.50 19.95
N ILE A 5 -33.74 -11.75 19.77
CA ILE A 5 -33.89 -10.79 18.68
C ILE A 5 -33.06 -9.53 18.95
N LEU A 6 -33.07 -9.04 20.19
CA LEU A 6 -32.31 -7.86 20.61
C LEU A 6 -30.78 -8.01 20.43
N PRO A 7 -30.12 -9.11 20.87
CA PRO A 7 -28.70 -9.31 20.64
C PRO A 7 -28.36 -9.55 19.16
N GLY A 8 -29.26 -10.15 18.37
CA GLY A 8 -29.07 -10.34 16.92
C GLY A 8 -29.05 -9.03 16.13
N ILE A 9 -29.93 -8.09 16.49
CA ILE A 9 -29.96 -6.75 15.89
C ILE A 9 -28.71 -5.95 16.30
N LEU A 10 -28.29 -6.04 17.56
CA LEU A 10 -27.07 -5.39 18.03
C LEU A 10 -25.82 -5.91 17.29
N LEU A 11 -25.72 -7.23 17.10
CA LEU A 11 -24.62 -7.86 16.37
C LEU A 11 -24.54 -7.38 14.92
N THR A 12 -25.69 -7.31 14.23
CA THR A 12 -25.74 -6.86 12.83
C THR A 12 -25.41 -5.37 12.68
N ILE A 13 -25.83 -4.53 13.63
CA ILE A 13 -25.45 -3.11 13.68
C ILE A 13 -23.94 -2.96 13.90
N LEU A 14 -23.36 -3.70 14.85
CA LEU A 14 -21.92 -3.69 15.11
C LEU A 14 -21.10 -4.13 13.88
N ILE A 15 -21.56 -5.16 13.17
CA ILE A 15 -20.95 -5.61 11.91
C ILE A 15 -21.07 -4.52 10.83
N GLY A 16 -22.22 -3.86 10.74
CA GLY A 16 -22.45 -2.75 9.81
C GLY A 16 -21.52 -1.56 10.05
N ILE A 17 -21.37 -1.15 11.31
CA ILE A 17 -20.46 -0.05 11.70
C ILE A 17 -19.00 -0.44 11.42
N ALA A 18 -18.59 -1.66 11.77
CA ALA A 18 -17.25 -2.15 11.47
C ALA A 18 -16.95 -2.17 9.97
N TYR A 19 -17.93 -2.56 9.15
CA TYR A 19 -17.81 -2.57 7.69
C TYR A 19 -17.67 -1.15 7.11
N LEU A 20 -18.51 -0.21 7.56
CA LEU A 20 -18.48 1.17 7.10
C LEU A 20 -17.17 1.86 7.49
N THR A 21 -16.73 1.68 8.73
CA THR A 21 -15.48 2.29 9.25
C THR A 21 -14.27 1.78 8.48
N GLY A 22 -14.21 0.48 8.17
CA GLY A 22 -13.12 -0.10 7.37
C GLY A 22 -13.05 0.47 5.95
N ARG A 23 -14.21 0.71 5.31
CA ARG A 23 -14.26 1.22 3.92
C ARG A 23 -13.88 2.70 3.81
N VAL A 24 -14.17 3.51 4.83
CA VAL A 24 -13.87 4.96 4.81
C VAL A 24 -12.37 5.23 4.98
N ALA A 25 -11.69 4.47 5.85
CA ALA A 25 -10.26 4.66 6.10
C ALA A 25 -9.38 4.44 4.85
N ASP A 26 -9.74 3.48 4.00
CA ASP A 26 -9.01 3.22 2.75
C ASP A 26 -9.08 4.41 1.79
N GLY A 27 -10.26 5.00 1.65
CA GLY A 27 -10.49 6.09 0.69
C GLY A 27 -9.75 7.38 1.04
N VAL A 28 -9.50 7.64 2.31
CA VAL A 28 -8.74 8.82 2.75
C VAL A 28 -7.25 8.64 2.43
N HIS A 29 -6.70 7.45 2.71
CA HIS A 29 -5.29 7.20 2.53
C HIS A 29 -4.87 7.18 1.05
N ASP A 30 -5.71 6.61 0.19
CA ASP A 30 -5.48 6.62 -1.26
C ASP A 30 -5.44 8.04 -1.85
N ARG A 31 -6.25 8.96 -1.28
CA ARG A 31 -6.25 10.36 -1.70
C ARG A 31 -4.99 11.09 -1.25
N ALA A 32 -4.52 10.83 -0.04
CA ALA A 32 -3.25 11.36 0.45
C ALA A 32 -2.08 10.90 -0.44
N LEU A 33 -2.04 9.60 -0.76
CA LEU A 33 -0.99 9.03 -1.61
C LEU A 33 -0.98 9.62 -3.03
N LYS A 34 -2.17 9.81 -3.64
CA LYS A 34 -2.29 10.48 -4.95
C LYS A 34 -1.83 11.94 -4.90
N ARG A 35 -2.12 12.65 -3.81
CA ARG A 35 -1.66 14.03 -3.61
C ARG A 35 -0.13 14.06 -3.56
N ASP A 36 0.49 13.18 -2.79
CA ASP A 36 1.94 13.14 -2.66
C ASP A 36 2.61 12.72 -3.97
N GLU A 37 2.03 11.77 -4.72
CA GLU A 37 2.49 11.39 -6.05
C GLU A 37 2.43 12.57 -7.05
N SER A 38 1.43 13.45 -6.94
CA SER A 38 1.30 14.63 -7.80
C SER A 38 2.33 15.73 -7.51
N LEU A 39 2.88 15.76 -6.29
CA LEU A 39 3.92 16.70 -5.87
C LEU A 39 5.33 16.24 -6.28
N LEU A 40 5.47 15.05 -6.86
CA LEU A 40 6.76 14.54 -7.28
C LEU A 40 7.25 15.22 -8.57
N PRO A 41 8.56 15.52 -8.66
CA PRO A 41 9.14 16.01 -9.89
C PRO A 41 9.02 14.96 -11.01
N ARG A 42 8.97 15.44 -12.26
CA ARG A 42 8.91 14.60 -13.45
C ARG A 42 10.26 13.89 -13.63
N GLN A 43 10.31 12.64 -13.18
CA GLN A 43 11.47 11.76 -13.26
C GLN A 43 11.14 10.64 -14.23
N VAL A 44 12.09 10.28 -15.09
CA VAL A 44 11.96 9.09 -15.93
C VAL A 44 12.29 7.88 -15.07
N LEU A 45 11.38 6.89 -15.04
CA LEU A 45 11.53 5.65 -14.29
C LEU A 45 11.76 4.53 -15.30
N ASP A 46 12.85 3.78 -15.14
CA ASP A 46 13.12 2.58 -15.92
C ASP A 46 13.54 1.43 -14.98
N SER A 47 12.94 0.27 -15.16
CA SER A 47 13.37 -0.96 -14.49
C SER A 47 14.55 -1.61 -15.21
N GLY A 48 14.79 -1.25 -16.46
CA GLY A 48 15.95 -1.67 -17.23
C GLY A 48 17.24 -1.05 -16.71
N SER A 49 18.35 -1.74 -16.97
CA SER A 49 19.71 -1.26 -16.68
C SER A 49 20.28 -0.42 -17.81
N ASN A 50 19.51 -0.14 -18.85
CA ASN A 50 20.00 0.55 -20.04
C ASN A 50 19.98 2.05 -19.78
N ILE A 51 21.14 2.70 -19.88
CA ILE A 51 21.25 4.15 -19.81
C ILE A 51 20.95 4.69 -21.21
N PRO A 52 19.94 5.55 -21.40
CA PRO A 52 19.70 6.15 -22.71
C PRO A 52 20.96 6.88 -23.18
N GLY A 53 21.42 6.59 -24.40
CA GLY A 53 22.71 7.07 -24.93
C GLY A 53 22.77 8.59 -25.18
N ASP A 54 21.65 9.30 -25.02
CA ASP A 54 21.52 10.74 -25.24
C ASP A 54 21.72 11.57 -23.96
N ILE A 55 22.04 10.93 -22.82
CA ILE A 55 22.14 11.60 -21.53
C ILE A 55 23.60 11.81 -21.13
N LYS A 56 23.98 13.05 -20.82
CA LYS A 56 25.26 13.35 -20.17
C LYS A 56 25.16 12.98 -18.68
N LEU A 57 25.92 11.97 -18.28
CA LEU A 57 26.09 11.57 -16.89
C LEU A 57 26.93 12.62 -16.14
N HIS A 58 26.32 13.29 -15.18
CA HIS A 58 26.99 14.26 -14.30
C HIS A 58 27.33 13.64 -12.95
N ASP A 59 26.35 13.01 -12.30
CA ASP A 59 26.50 12.36 -11.00
C ASP A 59 25.59 11.13 -10.92
N THR A 60 26.03 10.11 -10.19
CA THR A 60 25.27 8.87 -9.99
C THR A 60 25.29 8.50 -8.51
N ALA A 61 24.11 8.32 -7.93
CA ALA A 61 23.95 7.85 -6.57
C ALA A 61 22.91 6.73 -6.50
N MET A 62 23.16 5.73 -5.65
CA MET A 62 22.17 4.71 -5.34
C MET A 62 21.14 5.28 -4.37
N VAL A 63 19.87 5.20 -4.75
CA VAL A 63 18.74 5.63 -3.91
C VAL A 63 17.94 4.42 -3.49
N THR A 64 17.38 4.45 -2.28
CA THR A 64 16.49 3.38 -1.82
C THR A 64 15.25 3.96 -1.17
N GLY A 65 14.14 3.23 -1.28
CA GLY A 65 12.88 3.51 -0.59
C GLY A 65 12.47 2.29 0.22
N LYS A 66 12.11 2.49 1.48
CA LYS A 66 11.67 1.42 2.37
C LYS A 66 10.32 1.77 2.96
N VAL A 67 9.41 0.79 3.02
CA VAL A 67 8.14 0.92 3.71
C VAL A 67 7.81 -0.39 4.42
N VAL A 68 7.26 -0.26 5.62
CA VAL A 68 6.69 -1.39 6.35
C VAL A 68 5.20 -1.10 6.49
N ILE A 69 4.39 -2.02 5.99
CA ILE A 69 2.94 -1.95 6.15
C ILE A 69 2.52 -3.09 7.07
N ALA A 70 1.98 -2.72 8.22
CA ALA A 70 1.27 -3.62 9.08
C ALA A 70 -0.20 -3.63 8.67
N GLU A 71 -0.70 -4.81 8.35
CA GLU A 71 -2.09 -5.06 8.10
C GLU A 71 -2.82 -5.21 9.43
N ASP A 72 -3.91 -4.48 9.57
CA ASP A 72 -4.64 -4.43 10.83
C ASP A 72 -5.30 -5.78 11.13
N ARG A 73 -5.00 -6.37 12.30
CA ARG A 73 -5.53 -7.69 12.71
C ARG A 73 -7.06 -7.71 12.73
N PHE A 74 -7.69 -6.55 12.93
CA PHE A 74 -9.14 -6.37 12.86
C PHE A 74 -9.71 -6.67 11.47
N ARG A 75 -8.97 -6.33 10.42
CA ARG A 75 -9.36 -6.57 9.04
C ARG A 75 -9.29 -8.05 8.68
N ASN A 76 -8.33 -8.78 9.26
CA ASN A 76 -8.26 -10.23 9.16
C ASN A 76 -9.43 -10.93 9.90
N LEU A 77 -9.82 -10.44 11.07
CA LEU A 77 -11.00 -10.95 11.77
C LEU A 77 -12.28 -10.74 10.95
N LEU A 78 -12.45 -9.55 10.37
CA LEU A 78 -13.56 -9.22 9.47
C LEU A 78 -13.50 -9.99 8.15
N ALA A 79 -12.31 -10.25 7.59
CA ALA A 79 -12.13 -11.06 6.39
C ALA A 79 -12.54 -12.51 6.64
N ARG A 80 -12.22 -13.08 7.83
CA ARG A 80 -12.69 -14.41 8.24
C ARG A 80 -14.21 -14.45 8.41
N LEU A 81 -14.80 -13.39 8.94
CA LEU A 81 -16.26 -13.24 8.98
C LEU A 81 -16.87 -13.14 7.56
N ARG A 82 -16.15 -12.49 6.63
CA ARG A 82 -16.55 -12.33 5.22
C ARG A 82 -16.40 -13.60 4.39
N ILE A 83 -15.49 -14.51 4.74
CA ILE A 83 -15.40 -15.85 4.12
C ILE A 83 -16.70 -16.62 4.33
N PHE A 84 -17.38 -16.44 5.46
CA PHE A 84 -18.69 -17.03 5.72
C PHE A 84 -19.83 -16.42 4.87
N VAL A 85 -19.69 -15.17 4.43
CA VAL A 85 -20.69 -14.42 3.64
C VAL A 85 -20.40 -14.45 2.13
N GLY A 86 -19.17 -14.81 1.74
CA GLY A 86 -18.70 -14.83 0.35
C GLY A 86 -18.20 -13.47 -0.14
N GLY A 87 -16.95 -13.41 -0.64
CA GLY A 87 -16.38 -12.20 -1.24
C GLY A 87 -14.87 -12.30 -1.47
N ARG A 88 -14.34 -11.46 -2.38
CA ARG A 88 -12.90 -11.42 -2.72
C ARG A 88 -12.05 -10.94 -1.54
N LEU A 89 -10.89 -11.56 -1.32
CA LEU A 89 -9.81 -11.20 -0.37
C LEU A 89 -9.08 -9.90 -0.78
N SER A 90 -9.82 -8.86 -1.18
CA SER A 90 -9.29 -7.58 -1.67
C SER A 90 -8.42 -6.81 -0.67
N ALA A 91 -8.47 -7.16 0.62
CA ALA A 91 -7.69 -6.50 1.66
C ALA A 91 -6.18 -6.74 1.51
N HIS A 92 -5.76 -7.98 1.20
CA HIS A 92 -4.34 -8.31 1.08
C HIS A 92 -3.70 -7.71 -0.19
N GLU A 93 -4.42 -7.75 -1.31
CA GLU A 93 -3.95 -7.14 -2.57
C GLU A 93 -3.81 -5.61 -2.46
N ALA A 94 -4.72 -4.96 -1.71
CA ALA A 94 -4.65 -3.54 -1.46
C ALA A 94 -3.40 -3.16 -0.63
N SER A 95 -3.08 -3.93 0.41
CA SER A 95 -1.91 -3.71 1.26
C SER A 95 -0.59 -3.80 0.48
N ILE A 96 -0.44 -4.80 -0.40
CA ILE A 96 0.77 -4.97 -1.24
C ILE A 96 0.89 -3.85 -2.27
N THR A 97 -0.20 -3.52 -2.95
CA THR A 97 -0.21 -2.44 -3.96
C THR A 97 0.13 -1.10 -3.32
N ARG A 98 -0.38 -0.85 -2.11
CA ARG A 98 -0.05 0.34 -1.33
C ARG A 98 1.42 0.37 -0.93
N ALA A 99 1.96 -0.76 -0.46
CA ALA A 99 3.38 -0.86 -0.13
C ALA A 99 4.26 -0.51 -1.34
N LYS A 100 3.93 -1.01 -2.53
CA LYS A 100 4.66 -0.68 -3.77
C LYS A 100 4.66 0.81 -4.06
N ARG A 101 3.48 1.42 -4.05
CA ARG A 101 3.32 2.85 -4.35
C ARG A 101 4.04 3.72 -3.34
N GLU A 102 3.99 3.37 -2.06
CA GLU A 102 4.62 4.17 -1.02
C GLU A 102 6.13 3.99 -0.96
N ALA A 103 6.64 2.78 -1.22
CA ALA A 103 8.07 2.52 -1.40
C ALA A 103 8.63 3.35 -2.58
N MET A 104 7.92 3.35 -3.71
CA MET A 104 8.27 4.12 -4.91
C MET A 104 8.22 5.63 -4.64
N LEU A 105 7.19 6.12 -3.94
CA LEU A 105 7.09 7.52 -3.54
C LEU A 105 8.30 7.96 -2.70
N ARG A 106 8.72 7.13 -1.74
CA ARG A 106 9.91 7.40 -0.90
C ARG A 106 11.20 7.40 -1.72
N LEU A 107 11.37 6.44 -2.63
CA LEU A 107 12.53 6.40 -3.52
C LEU A 107 12.61 7.66 -4.40
N ARG A 108 11.49 8.04 -5.04
CA ARG A 108 11.42 9.24 -5.88
C ARG A 108 11.66 10.53 -5.10
N THR A 109 11.22 10.55 -3.85
CA THR A 109 11.46 11.66 -2.91
C THR A 109 12.94 11.77 -2.54
N ASN A 110 13.62 10.64 -2.30
CA ASN A 110 15.06 10.61 -2.04
C ASN A 110 15.87 10.96 -3.29
N ALA A 111 15.34 10.66 -4.47
CA ALA A 111 15.92 11.01 -5.76
C ALA A 111 15.53 12.42 -6.26
N LYS A 112 15.01 13.32 -5.40
CA LYS A 112 14.67 14.69 -5.79
C LYS A 112 15.93 15.41 -6.28
N GLY A 113 16.03 15.62 -7.60
CA GLY A 113 17.20 16.18 -8.27
C GLY A 113 17.76 15.26 -9.36
N ALA A 114 17.49 13.96 -9.30
CA ALA A 114 17.78 13.05 -10.40
C ALA A 114 16.75 13.22 -11.52
N SER A 115 17.21 13.23 -12.77
CA SER A 115 16.33 13.27 -13.95
C SER A 115 15.88 11.86 -14.36
N HIS A 116 16.73 10.86 -14.12
CA HIS A 116 16.50 9.46 -14.48
C HIS A 116 16.75 8.57 -13.27
N ILE A 117 15.86 7.62 -13.06
CA ILE A 117 15.98 6.54 -12.08
C ILE A 117 15.91 5.25 -12.88
N ILE A 118 17.02 4.50 -12.89
CA ILE A 118 17.17 3.28 -13.69
C ILE A 118 17.46 2.09 -12.77
N GLY A 119 17.23 0.87 -13.28
CA GLY A 119 17.55 -0.35 -12.55
C GLY A 119 16.65 -0.60 -11.35
N ILE A 120 15.43 -0.05 -11.34
CA ILE A 120 14.48 -0.18 -10.23
C ILE A 120 14.19 -1.67 -9.94
N ARG A 121 14.47 -2.10 -8.71
CA ARG A 121 14.15 -3.45 -8.20
C ARG A 121 13.32 -3.38 -6.94
N PHE A 122 12.33 -4.25 -6.84
CA PHE A 122 11.49 -4.38 -5.66
C PHE A 122 11.80 -5.69 -4.95
N ASP A 123 12.06 -5.60 -3.65
CA ASP A 123 12.19 -6.73 -2.73
C ASP A 123 11.09 -6.65 -1.67
N SER A 124 10.52 -7.80 -1.32
CA SER A 124 9.51 -7.89 -0.27
C SER A 124 9.87 -8.97 0.73
N ALA A 125 9.77 -8.65 2.02
CA ALA A 125 10.00 -9.58 3.11
C ALA A 125 8.80 -9.59 4.06
N GLN A 126 8.40 -10.78 4.52
CA GLN A 126 7.38 -10.90 5.55
C GLN A 126 8.05 -10.82 6.93
N LEU A 127 7.81 -9.74 7.67
CA LEU A 127 8.40 -9.55 9.00
C LEU A 127 7.63 -10.31 10.08
N SER A 128 6.30 -10.37 9.96
CA SER A 128 5.42 -11.07 10.90
C SER A 128 4.08 -11.39 10.24
N ARG A 129 3.19 -12.12 10.93
CA ARG A 129 1.84 -12.41 10.41
C ARG A 129 1.08 -11.10 10.17
N GLY A 130 0.81 -10.80 8.90
CA GLY A 130 0.15 -9.58 8.45
C GLY A 130 1.06 -8.35 8.39
N MET A 131 2.39 -8.49 8.50
CA MET A 131 3.32 -7.38 8.27
C MET A 131 4.23 -7.69 7.09
N ILE A 132 4.24 -6.78 6.12
CA ILE A 132 5.11 -6.85 4.95
C ILE A 132 6.04 -5.65 4.93
N GLU A 133 7.33 -5.92 4.79
CA GLU A 133 8.32 -4.92 4.43
C GLU A 133 8.49 -4.95 2.92
N MET A 134 8.55 -3.76 2.32
CA MET A 134 8.86 -3.58 0.93
C MET A 134 9.99 -2.58 0.76
N ILE A 135 11.01 -3.02 0.03
CA ILE A 135 12.22 -2.27 -0.27
C ILE A 135 12.26 -2.08 -1.79
N VAL A 136 12.62 -0.89 -2.22
CA VAL A 136 12.91 -0.57 -3.61
C VAL A 136 14.27 0.09 -3.69
N SER A 137 15.08 -0.31 -4.67
CA SER A 137 16.41 0.25 -4.95
C SER A 137 16.53 0.58 -6.42
#